data_AF-A0A938Q7F1-F1
#
_entry.id   AF-A0A938Q7F1-F1
#
_cell.length_a   1.000
_cell.length_b   1.000
_cell.length_c   1.000
_cell.angle_alpha   90.00
_cell.angle_beta   90.00
_cell.angle_gamma   90.00
#
_symmetry.space_group_name_H-M   'P 1'
#
loop_
_entity.id
_entity.type
_entity.pdbx_description
1 polymer ?
#
loop_
_entity_poly.entity_id
_entity_poly.type
_entity_poly.pdbx_seq_one_letter_code
_entity_poly.pdbx_strand_id
1 'polypeptide(L)'
;MKTHARQSPRQEAKAERNLYQAVLTLRSVEECRAFFRDLCTPAELQAMYDRWAVVEWLERGLPYREIHKLTGVSVTTITRVARYVGSGNGGYDIAARRVASAKTAHSAGR
;
A
#
# COMPACT_ATOMS: atom_id res chain seq x y z
N MET A 1 -4.70 3.31 26.83
CA MET A 1 -4.06 3.94 25.66
C MET A 1 -3.13 5.03 26.19
N LYS A 2 -1.82 4.96 25.98
CA LYS A 2 -0.92 6.01 26.45
C LYS A 2 -1.19 7.28 25.63
N THR A 3 -1.62 8.34 26.30
CA THR A 3 -1.80 9.66 25.69
C THR A 3 -0.42 10.14 25.25
N HIS A 4 -0.12 10.06 23.96
CA HIS A 4 1.04 10.75 23.42
C HIS A 4 0.87 12.23 23.75
N ALA A 5 1.87 12.84 24.38
CA ALA A 5 1.94 14.29 24.49
C ALA A 5 1.71 14.86 23.08
N ARG A 6 0.74 15.77 22.93
CA ARG A 6 0.38 16.36 21.63
C ARG A 6 1.65 16.89 20.97
N GLN A 7 2.08 16.25 19.89
CA GLN A 7 3.17 16.75 19.08
C GLN A 7 2.71 18.03 18.40
N SER A 8 3.61 18.99 18.23
CA SER A 8 3.31 20.16 17.40
C SER A 8 3.19 19.73 15.93
N PRO A 9 2.42 20.45 15.08
CA PRO A 9 2.31 20.16 13.65
C PRO A 9 3.68 20.08 12.94
N ARG A 10 4.67 20.86 13.40
CA ARG A 10 6.05 20.83 12.89
C ARG A 10 6.77 19.52 13.24
N GLN A 11 6.53 18.96 14.42
CA GLN A 11 7.12 17.69 14.84
C GLN A 11 6.50 16.52 14.07
N GLU A 12 5.20 16.55 13.84
CA GLU A 12 4.48 15.53 13.04
C GLU A 12 5.01 15.51 11.59
N ALA A 13 5.08 16.66 10.93
CA ALA A 13 5.61 16.76 9.56
C ALA A 13 7.08 16.32 9.46
N LYS A 14 7.89 16.59 10.50
CA LYS A 14 9.28 16.12 10.56
C LYS A 14 9.35 14.60 10.71
N ALA A 15 8.51 14.02 11.58
CA ALA A 15 8.45 12.57 11.78
C ALA A 15 7.98 11.85 10.50
N GLU A 16 6.95 12.38 9.83
CA GLU A 16 6.45 11.90 8.54
C GLU A 16 7.56 11.89 7.47
N ARG A 17 8.24 13.03 7.29
CA ARG A 17 9.34 13.14 6.31
C ARG A 17 10.46 12.14 6.58
N ASN A 18 10.86 11.99 7.84
CA ASN A 18 11.92 11.06 8.22
C ASN A 18 11.53 9.61 7.94
N LEU A 19 10.28 9.23 8.22
CA LEU A 19 9.77 7.89 7.92
C LEU A 19 9.82 7.62 6.41
N TYR A 20 9.33 8.54 5.58
CA TYR A 20 9.36 8.35 4.13
C TYR A 20 10.77 8.32 3.56
N GLN A 21 11.70 9.10 4.11
CA GLN A 21 13.11 9.02 3.73
C GLN A 21 13.71 7.66 4.07
N ALA A 22 13.40 7.07 5.22
CA ALA A 22 13.83 5.72 5.57
C ALA A 22 13.24 4.67 4.61
N VAL A 23 11.95 4.75 4.28
CA VAL A 23 11.32 3.83 3.32
C VAL A 23 11.99 3.93 1.93
N LEU A 24 12.41 5.12 1.51
CA LEU A 24 13.10 5.33 0.22
C LEU A 24 14.49 4.70 0.14
N THR A 25 15.12 4.34 1.26
CA THR A 25 16.45 3.69 1.24
C THR A 25 16.39 2.19 0.96
N LEU A 26 15.23 1.56 1.11
CA LEU A 26 15.04 0.11 0.99
C LEU A 26 15.14 -0.32 -0.49
N ARG A 27 15.86 -1.41 -0.75
CA ARG A 27 16.21 -1.85 -2.12
C ARG A 27 15.71 -3.24 -2.50
N SER A 28 15.19 -4.00 -1.55
CA SER A 28 14.72 -5.37 -1.77
C SER A 28 13.39 -5.67 -1.06
N VAL A 29 12.72 -6.73 -1.49
CA VAL A 29 11.48 -7.20 -0.83
C VAL A 29 11.77 -7.68 0.59
N GLU A 30 12.94 -8.27 0.81
CA GLU A 30 13.42 -8.76 2.10
C GLU A 30 13.64 -7.61 3.08
N GLU A 31 14.30 -6.53 2.64
CA GLU A 31 14.48 -5.31 3.44
C GLU A 31 13.13 -4.67 3.80
N CYS A 32 12.23 -4.53 2.83
CA CYS A 32 10.86 -4.06 3.08
C CYS A 32 10.13 -4.94 4.09
N ARG A 33 10.21 -6.26 3.95
CA ARG A 33 9.56 -7.21 4.85
C ARG A 33 10.09 -7.09 6.28
N ALA A 34 11.40 -6.95 6.47
CA ALA A 34 11.98 -6.76 7.79
C ALA A 34 11.52 -5.43 8.40
N PHE A 35 11.70 -4.32 7.67
CA PHE A 35 11.33 -2.98 8.12
C PHE A 35 9.87 -2.87 8.55
N PHE A 36 8.93 -3.33 7.71
CA PHE A 36 7.51 -3.21 8.02
C PHE A 36 7.05 -4.17 9.14
N ARG A 37 7.72 -5.30 9.35
CA ARG A 37 7.45 -6.19 10.51
C ARG A 37 7.91 -5.60 11.83
N ASP A 38 9.01 -4.86 11.83
CA ASP A 38 9.49 -4.16 13.03
C ASP A 38 8.62 -2.94 13.35
N LEU A 39 8.12 -2.24 12.32
CA LEU A 39 7.36 -1.00 12.47
C LEU A 39 5.86 -1.21 12.79
N CYS A 40 5.24 -2.21 12.17
CA CYS A 40 3.80 -2.38 12.18
C CYS A 40 3.37 -3.64 12.94
N THR A 41 2.18 -3.59 13.52
CA THR A 41 1.52 -4.79 14.05
C THR A 41 1.10 -5.74 12.92
N PRO A 42 0.92 -7.04 13.20
CA PRO A 42 0.44 -7.99 12.20
C PRO A 42 -0.90 -7.59 11.55
N ALA A 43 -1.80 -6.97 12.32
CA ALA A 43 -3.10 -6.51 11.82
C ALA A 43 -2.97 -5.32 10.85
N GLU A 44 -2.06 -4.39 11.11
CA GLU A 44 -1.78 -3.26 10.21
C GLU A 44 -1.17 -3.74 8.90
N LEU A 45 -0.23 -4.70 8.96
CA LEU A 45 0.35 -5.32 7.77
C LEU A 45 -0.70 -6.04 6.94
N GLN A 46 -1.55 -6.86 7.57
CA GLN A 46 -2.62 -7.55 6.87
C GLN A 46 -3.57 -6.55 6.19
N ALA A 47 -3.93 -5.46 6.88
CA ALA A 47 -4.76 -4.41 6.29
C ALA A 47 -4.08 -3.73 5.09
N MET A 48 -2.76 -3.55 5.10
CA MET A 48 -2.01 -3.03 3.94
C MET A 48 -2.05 -4.03 2.77
N TYR A 49 -1.84 -5.33 3.03
CA TYR A 49 -1.89 -6.38 2.02
C TYR A 49 -3.27 -6.48 1.38
N ASP A 50 -4.33 -6.50 2.17
CA ASP A 50 -5.71 -6.55 1.70
C ASP A 50 -6.04 -5.35 0.81
N ARG A 51 -5.59 -4.15 1.20
CA ARG A 51 -5.79 -2.93 0.39
C ARG A 51 -5.05 -3.00 -0.94
N TRP A 52 -3.83 -3.53 -0.95
CA TRP A 52 -3.05 -3.65 -2.17
C TRP A 52 -3.58 -4.74 -3.11
N ALA A 53 -4.01 -5.89 -2.56
CA ALA A 53 -4.49 -7.05 -3.32
C ALA A 53 -5.69 -6.76 -4.23
N VAL A 54 -6.45 -5.71 -3.93
CA VAL A 54 -7.65 -5.33 -4.70
C VAL A 54 -7.37 -4.30 -5.79
N VAL A 55 -6.20 -3.64 -5.78
CA VAL A 55 -5.89 -2.51 -6.69
C VAL A 55 -5.93 -2.93 -8.15
N GLU A 56 -5.25 -4.02 -8.53
CA GLU A 56 -5.21 -4.52 -9.92
C GLU A 56 -6.61 -4.83 -10.46
N TRP A 57 -7.49 -5.38 -9.62
CA TRP A 57 -8.85 -5.74 -10.03
C TRP A 57 -9.76 -4.53 -10.17
N LEU A 58 -9.58 -3.53 -9.31
CA LEU A 58 -10.27 -2.25 -9.40
C LEU A 58 -9.86 -1.50 -10.67
N GLU A 59 -8.58 -1.49 -11.02
CA GLU A 59 -8.08 -0.89 -12.28
C GLU A 59 -8.65 -1.58 -13.52
N ARG A 60 -8.89 -2.90 -13.44
CA ARG A 60 -9.57 -3.68 -14.49
C ARG A 60 -11.09 -3.52 -14.52
N GLY A 61 -11.67 -2.75 -13.60
CA GLY A 61 -13.11 -2.49 -13.56
C GLY A 61 -13.96 -3.68 -13.11
N LEU A 62 -13.39 -4.65 -12.39
CA LEU A 62 -14.17 -5.80 -11.93
C LEU A 62 -15.25 -5.39 -10.91
N PRO A 63 -16.43 -6.03 -10.92
CA PRO A 63 -17.46 -5.82 -9.90
C PRO A 63 -16.94 -6.20 -8.50
N TYR A 64 -17.28 -5.42 -7.47
CA TYR A 64 -16.76 -5.63 -6.11
C TYR A 64 -17.04 -7.02 -5.52
N ARG A 65 -18.16 -7.65 -5.90
CA ARG A 65 -18.48 -9.01 -5.48
C ARG A 65 -17.51 -10.04 -6.05
N GLU A 66 -17.03 -9.82 -7.28
CA GLU A 66 -16.03 -10.70 -7.91
C GLU A 66 -14.66 -10.48 -7.29
N ILE A 67 -14.29 -9.22 -7.04
CA ILE A 67 -13.05 -8.88 -6.32
C ILE A 67 -13.04 -9.57 -4.94
N HIS A 68 -14.15 -9.54 -4.22
CA HIS A 68 -14.28 -10.24 -2.94
C HIS A 68 -14.07 -11.75 -3.08
N LYS A 69 -14.68 -12.39 -4.09
CA LYS A 69 -14.49 -13.83 -4.33
C LYS A 69 -13.05 -14.19 -4.68
N LEU A 70 -12.35 -13.34 -5.43
CA LEU A 70 -10.96 -13.58 -5.85
C LEU A 70 -9.95 -13.35 -4.73
N THR A 71 -10.18 -12.35 -3.89
CA THR A 71 -9.17 -11.87 -2.92
C THR A 71 -9.49 -12.22 -1.47
N GLY A 72 -10.74 -12.59 -1.15
CA GLY A 72 -11.23 -12.73 0.22
C GLY A 72 -11.43 -11.40 0.96
N VAL A 73 -11.02 -10.28 0.38
CA VAL A 73 -11.08 -8.96 1.02
C VAL A 73 -12.53 -8.48 1.10
N SER A 74 -12.95 -7.95 2.26
CA SER A 74 -14.33 -7.50 2.45
C SER A 74 -14.76 -6.43 1.45
N VAL A 75 -16.03 -6.45 1.04
CA VAL A 75 -16.61 -5.42 0.15
C VAL A 75 -16.49 -4.02 0.75
N THR A 76 -16.54 -3.90 2.08
CA THR A 76 -16.31 -2.63 2.79
C THR A 76 -14.90 -2.10 2.55
N THR A 77 -13.88 -2.96 2.63
CA THR A 77 -12.49 -2.59 2.33
C THR A 77 -12.32 -2.25 0.86
N ILE A 78 -12.85 -3.08 -0.05
CA ILE A 78 -12.81 -2.84 -1.51
C ILE A 78 -13.38 -1.46 -1.84
N THR A 79 -14.57 -1.15 -1.31
CA THR A 79 -15.23 0.15 -1.52
C THR A 79 -14.41 1.32 -1.00
N ARG A 80 -13.67 1.16 0.10
CA ARG A 80 -12.78 2.22 0.60
C ARG A 80 -11.61 2.44 -0.34
N VAL A 81 -10.97 1.37 -0.82
CA VAL A 81 -9.84 1.46 -1.75
C VAL A 81 -10.26 2.07 -3.08
N ALA A 82 -11.42 1.67 -3.61
CA ALA A 82 -11.97 2.16 -4.86
C ALA A 82 -12.11 3.70 -4.92
N ARG A 83 -12.38 4.36 -3.79
CA ARG A 83 -12.45 5.84 -3.73
C ARG A 83 -11.13 6.53 -4.05
N TYR A 84 -10.01 5.87 -3.78
CA TYR A 84 -8.67 6.43 -3.94
C TYR A 84 -7.97 5.91 -5.20
N VAL A 85 -8.42 4.79 -5.77
CA VAL A 85 -7.99 4.34 -7.09
C VAL A 85 -8.63 5.28 -8.12
N GLY A 86 -7.82 5.95 -8.94
CA GLY A 86 -8.26 6.91 -9.96
C GLY A 86 -8.49 8.35 -9.47
N SER A 87 -8.96 8.54 -8.22
CA SER A 87 -9.34 9.87 -7.70
C SER A 87 -8.63 10.28 -6.39
N GLY A 88 -7.67 9.47 -5.93
CA GLY A 88 -6.90 9.75 -4.71
C GLY A 88 -5.63 10.57 -4.96
N ASN A 89 -4.65 10.42 -4.07
CA ASN A 89 -3.37 11.15 -4.13
C ASN A 89 -2.37 10.61 -5.19
N GLY A 90 -2.83 9.79 -6.14
CA GLY A 90 -2.00 9.20 -7.21
C GLY A 90 -1.00 8.10 -6.81
N GLY A 91 -0.81 7.83 -5.51
CA GLY A 91 0.18 6.85 -5.04
C GLY A 91 -0.05 5.42 -5.52
N TYR A 92 -1.31 4.96 -5.58
CA TYR A 92 -1.66 3.63 -6.11
C TYR A 92 -1.25 3.48 -7.57
N ASP A 93 -1.62 4.44 -8.42
CA ASP A 93 -1.31 4.42 -9.86
C ASP A 93 0.22 4.40 -10.11
N ILE A 94 0.99 5.24 -9.39
CA ILE A 94 2.45 5.25 -9.52
C ILE A 94 3.04 3.87 -9.17
N ALA A 95 2.61 3.27 -8.06
CA ALA A 95 3.11 1.97 -7.63
C ALA A 95 2.69 0.84 -8.59
N ALA A 96 1.42 0.80 -8.98
CA ALA A 96 0.86 -0.24 -9.85
C ALA A 96 1.55 -0.24 -11.22
N ARG A 97 1.71 0.95 -11.82
CA ARG A 97 2.43 1.14 -13.08
C ARG A 97 3.88 0.64 -12.99
N ARG A 98 4.62 1.02 -11.93
CA ARG A 98 6.02 0.58 -11.75
C ARG A 98 6.13 -0.93 -11.61
N VAL A 99 5.22 -1.57 -10.86
CA VAL A 99 5.17 -3.03 -10.74
C VAL A 99 4.88 -3.69 -12.09
N ALA A 100 3.95 -3.16 -12.87
CA ALA A 100 3.64 -3.66 -14.20
C ALA A 100 4.86 -3.55 -15.15
N SER A 101 5.52 -2.38 -15.19
CA SER A 101 6.73 -2.18 -16.01
C SER A 101 7.86 -3.15 -15.62
N ALA A 102 8.07 -3.39 -14.32
CA ALA A 102 9.09 -4.31 -13.84
C ALA A 102 8.82 -5.76 -14.26
N LYS A 103 7.55 -6.20 -14.24
CA LYS A 103 7.14 -7.53 -14.72
C LYS A 103 7.45 -7.71 -16.21
N THR A 104 7.13 -6.71 -17.04
CA THR A 104 7.37 -6.75 -18.50
C THR A 104 8.85 -6.81 -18.85
N ALA A 105 9.70 -6.05 -18.14
CA ALA A 105 11.15 -6.10 -18.34
C ALA A 105 11.75 -7.48 -18.00
N HIS A 106 11.18 -8.16 -16.99
CA HIS A 106 11.62 -9.49 -16.58
C HIS A 106 11.14 -10.63 -17.51
N SER A 107 10.11 -10.39 -18.33
CA SER A 107 9.64 -11.34 -19.35
C SER A 107 10.31 -11.15 -20.71
N ALA A 108 10.81 -9.95 -21.05
CA ALA A 108 11.47 -9.68 -22.33
C ALA A 108 12.97 -10.05 -22.36
N GLY A 109 13.56 -10.33 -21.20
CA GLY A 109 14.96 -10.76 -21.06
C GLY A 109 15.16 -12.27 -20.86
N ARG A 110 14.15 -13.08 -21.19
CA ARG A 110 14.22 -14.56 -21.18
C ARG A 110 13.89 -15.12 -22.55
#